data_AF-A0A815XUR6-F1
#
_entry.id   AF-A0A815XUR6-F1
#
_cell.length_a   1.000
_cell.length_b   1.000
_cell.length_c   1.000
_cell.angle_alpha   90.00
_cell.angle_beta   90.00
_cell.angle_gamma   90.00
#
_symmetry.space_group_name_H-M   'P 1'
#
loop_
_entity.id
_entity.type
_entity.pdbx_description
1 polymer ?
#
loop_
_entity_poly.entity_id
_entity_poly.type
_entity_poly.pdbx_seq_one_letter_code
_entity_poly.pdbx_strand_id
1 'polypeptide(L)'
;MTAGEIAVNLAEKDIIPVGNSRATWLEIKNDTDDQIQIQVSGVSNGDWDGDSRPDHKFQDSVIQRHSSKKERQELNSKNDSAWSTMTVFCDGKEQFAMRVNQWWVGGGLPEDTDYTNGYHVRASVPEPNELVLSITKK
;
A
#
# COMPACT_ATOMS: atom_id res chain seq x y z
N MET A 1 -14.71 -37.38 -35.11
CA MET A 1 -15.42 -36.25 -35.76
C MET A 1 -16.75 -36.17 -35.01
N THR A 2 -17.02 -35.17 -34.18
CA THR A 2 -16.99 -33.73 -34.48
C THR A 2 -16.61 -32.96 -33.20
N ALA A 3 -15.75 -31.94 -33.34
CA ALA A 3 -15.44 -31.00 -32.28
C ALA A 3 -16.68 -30.11 -32.02
N GLY A 4 -17.06 -29.96 -30.75
CA GLY A 4 -18.07 -29.01 -30.29
C GLY A 4 -17.38 -27.77 -29.72
N GLU A 5 -17.87 -26.61 -30.13
CA GLU A 5 -17.26 -25.28 -30.04
C GLU A 5 -16.92 -24.82 -28.61
N ILE A 6 -15.74 -24.19 -28.46
CA ILE A 6 -15.33 -23.44 -27.27
C ILE A 6 -15.81 -22.00 -27.45
N ALA A 7 -16.87 -21.63 -26.75
CA ALA A 7 -17.23 -20.22 -26.56
C ALA A 7 -16.28 -19.63 -25.50
N VAL A 8 -15.30 -18.84 -25.95
CA VAL A 8 -14.43 -18.05 -25.07
C VAL A 8 -15.24 -16.86 -24.57
N ASN A 9 -15.64 -16.89 -23.30
CA ASN A 9 -16.21 -15.72 -22.64
C ASN A 9 -15.08 -15.00 -21.88
N LEU A 10 -14.68 -13.84 -22.42
CA LEU A 10 -13.69 -12.93 -21.86
C LEU A 10 -14.21 -12.33 -20.54
N ALA A 11 -13.93 -13.02 -19.44
CA ALA A 11 -13.79 -12.43 -18.12
C ALA A 11 -13.03 -13.45 -17.29
N GLU A 12 -11.71 -13.32 -17.25
CA GLU A 12 -10.81 -14.10 -16.40
C GLU A 12 -11.21 -13.89 -14.93
N LYS A 13 -12.17 -14.69 -14.46
CA LYS A 13 -12.27 -15.02 -13.04
C LYS A 13 -11.15 -16.02 -12.78
N ASP A 14 -9.99 -15.48 -12.43
CA ASP A 14 -8.93 -16.27 -11.83
C ASP A 14 -9.50 -17.06 -10.66
N ILE A 15 -9.49 -18.38 -10.82
CA ILE A 15 -9.71 -19.33 -9.75
C ILE A 15 -8.48 -19.21 -8.86
N ILE A 16 -8.54 -18.37 -7.82
CA ILE A 16 -7.41 -18.18 -6.88
C ILE A 16 -7.23 -19.48 -6.08
N PRO A 17 -6.07 -20.18 -6.20
CA PRO A 17 -5.81 -21.40 -5.45
C PRO A 17 -5.83 -21.12 -3.94
N VAL A 18 -6.55 -21.96 -3.19
CA VAL A 18 -6.55 -21.95 -1.72
C VAL A 18 -5.15 -22.36 -1.25
N GLY A 19 -4.33 -21.38 -0.89
CA GLY A 19 -2.95 -21.59 -0.43
C GLY A 19 -1.95 -20.49 -0.77
N ASN A 20 -2.30 -19.53 -1.63
CA ASN A 20 -1.38 -18.47 -2.07
C ASN A 20 -1.76 -17.13 -1.43
N SER A 21 -0.78 -16.49 -0.79
CA SER A 21 -0.83 -15.09 -0.40
C SER A 21 -1.12 -14.18 -1.59
N ARG A 22 -1.55 -12.95 -1.31
CA ARG A 22 -2.07 -12.00 -2.28
C ARG A 22 -1.17 -10.78 -2.35
N ALA A 23 -0.42 -10.66 -3.45
CA ALA A 23 0.57 -9.60 -3.62
C ALA A 23 -0.07 -8.22 -3.87
N THR A 24 0.24 -7.28 -3.01
CA THR A 24 -0.06 -5.85 -3.15
C THR A 24 1.24 -5.06 -3.24
N TRP A 25 1.15 -3.81 -3.68
CA TRP A 25 2.28 -2.90 -3.71
C TRP A 25 1.91 -1.60 -3.02
N LEU A 26 2.85 -1.10 -2.23
CA LEU A 26 2.75 0.23 -1.64
C LEU A 26 3.92 1.07 -2.13
N GLU A 27 3.61 2.23 -2.68
CA GLU A 27 4.59 3.27 -2.99
C GLU A 27 4.34 4.49 -2.11
N ILE A 28 5.40 5.00 -1.48
CA ILE A 28 5.39 6.29 -0.81
C ILE A 28 6.24 7.23 -1.64
N LYS A 29 5.63 8.31 -2.16
CA LYS A 29 6.29 9.37 -2.91
C LYS A 29 6.48 10.59 -2.02
N ASN A 30 7.72 11.05 -1.91
CA ASN A 30 8.05 12.30 -1.28
C ASN A 30 8.23 13.36 -2.35
N ASP A 31 7.18 14.12 -2.61
CA ASP A 31 7.18 15.23 -3.57
C ASP A 31 7.52 16.58 -2.87
N THR A 32 8.14 16.51 -1.68
CA THR A 32 8.57 17.67 -0.89
C THR A 32 10.08 17.92 -1.02
N ASP A 33 10.51 19.12 -0.62
CA ASP A 33 11.93 19.47 -0.52
C ASP A 33 12.62 18.89 0.73
N ASP A 34 11.83 18.37 1.67
CA ASP A 34 12.30 17.81 2.93
C ASP A 34 12.56 16.31 2.78
N GLN A 35 13.52 15.78 3.54
CA GLN A 35 13.67 14.34 3.69
C GLN A 35 12.63 13.83 4.70
N ILE A 36 11.95 12.72 4.38
CA ILE A 36 10.99 12.10 5.29
C ILE A 36 11.52 10.78 5.83
N GLN A 37 11.19 10.49 7.09
CA GLN A 37 11.35 9.19 7.72
C GLN A 37 9.98 8.59 8.05
N ILE A 38 9.82 7.30 7.80
CA ILE A 38 8.58 6.56 8.06
C ILE A 38 8.76 5.66 9.29
N GLN A 39 7.78 5.67 10.18
CA GLN A 39 7.59 4.62 11.18
C GLN A 39 6.25 3.93 10.95
N VAL A 40 6.20 2.63 11.24
CA VAL A 40 5.00 1.82 11.00
C VAL A 40 4.54 1.18 12.30
N SER A 41 3.23 1.23 12.54
CA SER A 41 2.59 0.60 13.69
C SER A 41 1.23 0.01 13.30
N GLY A 42 0.54 -0.64 14.24
CA GLY A 42 -0.80 -1.20 13.99
C GLY A 42 -0.84 -2.39 13.03
N VAL A 43 0.30 -3.04 12.76
CA VAL A 43 0.37 -4.22 11.89
C VAL A 43 0.00 -5.48 12.68
N SER A 44 -1.06 -6.17 12.25
CA SER A 44 -1.45 -7.47 12.78
C SER A 44 -0.81 -8.60 11.96
N ASN A 45 -0.01 -9.46 12.58
CA ASN A 45 0.71 -10.53 11.87
C ASN A 45 -0.22 -11.51 11.12
N GLY A 46 -1.43 -11.77 11.65
CA GLY A 46 -2.38 -12.67 11.00
C GLY A 46 -2.88 -12.16 9.65
N ASP A 47 -2.71 -10.86 9.39
CA ASP A 47 -3.25 -10.19 8.20
C ASP A 47 -2.37 -10.40 6.96
N TRP A 48 -1.11 -10.83 7.15
CA TRP A 48 -0.08 -10.88 6.12
C TRP A 48 0.53 -12.29 5.96
N ASP A 49 1.32 -12.49 4.91
CA ASP A 49 2.06 -13.72 4.62
C ASP A 49 3.21 -14.03 5.62
N GLY A 50 3.64 -13.03 6.37
CA GLY A 50 4.71 -13.10 7.37
C GLY A 50 5.80 -12.06 7.15
N ASP A 51 6.48 -12.06 6.00
CA ASP A 51 7.66 -11.22 5.76
C ASP A 51 7.38 -10.00 4.87
N SER A 52 6.34 -10.06 4.05
CA SER A 52 5.99 -9.00 3.11
C SER A 52 5.00 -8.04 3.77
N ARG A 53 5.42 -7.44 4.89
CA ARG A 53 4.61 -6.59 5.78
C ARG A 53 5.08 -5.14 5.82
N PRO A 54 4.18 -4.17 6.07
CA PRO A 54 4.56 -2.75 6.06
C PRO A 54 5.64 -2.40 7.08
N ASP A 55 5.59 -2.99 8.28
CA ASP A 55 6.60 -2.82 9.35
C ASP A 55 7.95 -3.45 9.00
N HIS A 56 8.00 -4.45 8.13
CA HIS A 56 9.28 -5.00 7.65
C HIS A 56 9.89 -4.20 6.51
N LYS A 57 9.07 -3.54 5.70
CA LYS A 57 9.53 -2.88 4.47
C LYS A 57 9.72 -1.36 4.63
N PHE A 58 8.95 -0.72 5.50
CA PHE A 58 8.94 0.74 5.64
C PHE A 58 9.37 1.25 7.02
N GLN A 59 9.53 0.38 8.03
CA GLN A 59 10.02 0.80 9.34
C GLN A 59 11.39 1.47 9.23
N ASP A 60 11.51 2.65 9.84
CA ASP A 60 12.68 3.53 9.84
C ASP A 60 13.23 3.86 8.44
N SER A 61 12.39 3.72 7.41
CA SER A 61 12.78 4.01 6.05
C SER A 61 12.88 5.51 5.84
N VAL A 62 14.00 5.91 5.24
CA VAL A 62 14.26 7.28 4.83
C VAL A 62 13.95 7.41 3.34
N ILE A 63 13.07 8.34 2.98
CA ILE A 63 12.74 8.65 1.60
C ILE A 63 13.27 10.05 1.31
N GLN A 64 14.26 10.12 0.42
CA GLN A 64 14.88 11.37 0.01
C GLN A 64 13.85 12.32 -0.64
N ARG A 65 14.16 13.61 -0.65
CA ARG A 65 13.39 14.62 -1.37
C ARG A 65 13.17 14.22 -2.84
N HIS A 66 12.00 14.52 -3.38
CA HIS A 66 11.63 14.22 -4.79
C HIS A 66 11.89 12.77 -5.22
N SER A 67 11.77 11.83 -4.28
CA SER A 67 12.05 10.40 -4.50
C SER A 67 10.88 9.55 -4.00
N SER A 68 10.85 8.29 -4.41
CA SER A 68 9.85 7.34 -3.94
C SER A 68 10.47 6.02 -3.48
N LYS A 69 9.71 5.32 -2.64
CA LYS A 69 10.00 3.94 -2.25
C LYS A 69 8.77 3.08 -2.52
N LYS A 70 8.91 2.10 -3.40
CA LYS A 70 7.87 1.12 -3.75
C LYS A 70 8.30 -0.27 -3.27
N GLU A 71 7.44 -0.94 -2.53
CA GLU A 71 7.73 -2.25 -1.96
C GLU A 71 6.55 -3.21 -2.16
N ARG A 72 6.88 -4.48 -2.39
CA ARG A 72 5.89 -5.56 -2.42
C ARG A 72 5.45 -5.89 -1.01
N GLN A 73 4.16 -6.13 -0.88
CA GLN A 73 3.47 -6.52 0.33
C GLN A 73 2.62 -7.74 0.00
N GLU A 74 2.36 -8.62 0.96
CA GLU A 74 1.53 -9.78 0.70
C GLU A 74 0.53 -10.00 1.81
N LEU A 75 -0.74 -9.85 1.44
CA LEU A 75 -1.84 -10.20 2.31
C LEU A 75 -1.92 -11.71 2.45
N ASN A 76 -2.27 -12.15 3.66
CA ASN A 76 -2.65 -13.53 3.89
C ASN A 76 -3.82 -13.89 2.97
N SER A 77 -3.84 -15.10 2.42
CA SER A 77 -4.88 -15.58 1.51
C SER A 77 -6.30 -15.50 2.09
N LYS A 78 -6.41 -15.40 3.42
CA LYS A 78 -7.68 -15.32 4.17
C LYS A 78 -8.21 -13.90 4.36
N ASN A 79 -7.43 -12.87 4.00
CA ASN A 79 -7.80 -11.48 4.20
C ASN A 79 -7.87 -10.74 2.85
N ASP A 80 -8.91 -9.94 2.68
CA ASP A 80 -9.09 -9.08 1.52
C ASP A 80 -8.45 -7.70 1.73
N SER A 81 -8.20 -7.32 2.98
CA SER A 81 -7.50 -6.10 3.34
C SER A 81 -6.76 -6.21 4.67
N ALA A 82 -5.78 -5.33 4.87
CA ALA A 82 -5.03 -5.18 6.10
C ALA A 82 -4.67 -3.72 6.32
N TRP A 83 -4.85 -3.25 7.56
CA TRP A 83 -4.50 -1.89 7.92
C TRP A 83 -3.17 -1.83 8.65
N SER A 84 -2.54 -0.66 8.54
CA SER A 84 -1.37 -0.25 9.30
C SER A 84 -1.46 1.25 9.55
N THR A 85 -0.68 1.77 10.48
CA THR A 85 -0.52 3.20 10.71
C THR A 85 0.89 3.60 10.31
N MET A 86 1.01 4.63 9.47
CA MET A 86 2.27 5.21 9.05
C MET A 86 2.43 6.58 9.69
N THR A 87 3.48 6.76 10.47
CA THR A 87 3.86 8.05 11.05
C THR A 87 5.02 8.63 10.25
N VAL A 88 4.87 9.87 9.81
CA VAL A 88 5.86 10.59 9.01
C VAL A 88 6.60 11.59 9.88
N PHE A 89 7.93 11.54 9.80
CA PHE A 89 8.84 12.44 10.51
C PHE A 89 9.66 13.26 9.52
N CYS A 90 9.88 14.52 9.85
CA CYS A 90 10.85 15.40 9.20
C CYS A 90 11.78 15.97 10.28
N ASP A 91 13.09 15.92 10.06
CA ASP A 91 14.11 16.37 11.04
C ASP A 91 13.89 15.81 12.46
N GLY A 92 13.48 14.53 12.55
CA GLY A 92 13.22 13.84 13.80
C GLY A 92 11.94 14.25 14.54
N LYS A 93 11.10 15.11 13.93
CA LYS A 93 9.80 15.52 14.49
C LYS A 93 8.66 14.89 13.72
N GLU A 94 7.72 14.32 14.45
CA GLU A 94 6.47 13.82 13.89
C GLU A 94 5.72 14.98 13.21
N GLN A 95 5.34 14.76 11.96
CA GLN A 95 4.53 15.69 11.20
C GLN A 95 3.06 15.27 11.23
N PHE A 96 2.81 13.98 10.95
CA PHE A 96 1.47 13.40 10.92
C PHE A 96 1.53 11.87 10.99
N ALA A 97 0.40 11.27 11.31
CA ALA A 97 0.18 9.83 11.22
C ALA A 97 -1.08 9.54 10.40
N MET A 98 -1.02 8.53 9.54
CA MET A 98 -2.14 8.14 8.68
C MET A 98 -2.40 6.63 8.78
N ARG A 99 -3.67 6.26 8.73
CA ARG A 99 -4.05 4.86 8.62
C ARG A 99 -4.06 4.46 7.15
N VAL A 100 -3.22 3.50 6.80
CA VAL A 100 -3.10 2.93 5.45
C VAL A 100 -3.81 1.58 5.46
N ASN A 101 -4.80 1.42 4.58
CA ASN A 101 -5.50 0.16 4.39
C ASN A 101 -5.13 -0.40 3.02
N GLN A 102 -4.42 -1.53 2.98
CA GLN A 102 -4.08 -2.21 1.73
C GLN A 102 -5.14 -3.24 1.40
N TRP A 103 -5.53 -3.31 0.14
CA TRP A 103 -6.59 -4.20 -0.34
C TRP A 103 -6.13 -4.98 -1.55
N TRP A 104 -6.55 -6.24 -1.59
CA TRP A 104 -6.53 -7.05 -2.80
C TRP A 104 -7.77 -6.66 -3.64
N VAL A 105 -7.56 -6.21 -4.87
CA VAL A 105 -8.55 -5.76 -5.86
C VAL A 105 -9.05 -4.30 -5.70
N GLY A 106 -8.15 -3.37 -5.41
CA GLY A 106 -8.40 -1.92 -5.65
C GLY A 106 -9.43 -1.26 -4.72
N GLY A 107 -9.50 -1.70 -3.46
CA GLY A 107 -10.40 -1.15 -2.46
C GLY A 107 -9.78 0.01 -1.66
N GLY A 108 -10.57 1.09 -1.49
CA GLY A 108 -10.40 2.16 -0.51
C GLY A 108 -9.14 2.99 -0.64
N LEU A 109 -9.24 4.19 -1.24
CA LEU A 109 -8.30 5.26 -0.90
C LEU A 109 -8.27 5.37 0.63
N PRO A 110 -7.11 5.55 1.29
CA PRO A 110 -7.12 6.07 2.66
C PRO A 110 -8.12 7.23 2.67
N GLU A 111 -8.95 7.32 3.73
CA GLU A 111 -9.74 8.52 3.94
C GLU A 111 -8.78 9.69 3.70
N ASP A 112 -9.11 10.60 2.76
CA ASP A 112 -8.31 11.80 2.52
C ASP A 112 -8.22 12.51 3.88
N THR A 113 -7.16 12.25 4.64
CA THR A 113 -7.06 12.71 6.03
C THR A 113 -5.83 13.56 6.22
N ASP A 114 -6.19 14.82 6.37
CA ASP A 114 -5.76 15.73 7.43
C ASP A 114 -4.60 16.67 7.11
N TYR A 115 -4.90 17.94 7.37
CA TYR A 115 -4.07 19.10 7.12
C TYR A 115 -3.26 19.35 8.38
N THR A 116 -2.04 18.82 8.45
CA THR A 116 -1.18 19.06 9.59
C THR A 116 0.19 19.57 9.14
N ASN A 117 0.60 20.69 9.71
CA ASN A 117 1.92 21.31 9.51
C ASN A 117 2.29 21.63 8.04
N GLY A 118 1.29 21.87 7.17
CA GLY A 118 1.50 22.23 5.76
C GLY A 118 1.73 21.04 4.81
N TYR A 119 1.69 19.81 5.32
CA TYR A 119 1.78 18.60 4.50
C TYR A 119 0.40 18.16 4.02
N HIS A 120 0.37 17.60 2.82
CA HIS A 120 -0.81 16.97 2.24
C HIS A 120 -0.44 15.59 1.72
N VAL A 121 -1.24 14.60 2.08
CA VAL A 121 -1.15 13.26 1.50
C VAL A 121 -2.27 13.09 0.48
N ARG A 122 -1.91 12.67 -0.72
CA ARG A 122 -2.85 12.23 -1.74
C ARG A 122 -2.62 10.77 -2.03
N ALA A 123 -3.67 9.97 -1.91
CA ALA A 123 -3.62 8.59 -2.32
C ALA A 123 -4.14 8.37 -3.75
N SER A 124 -3.59 7.38 -4.43
CA SER A 124 -4.08 6.92 -5.72
C SER A 124 -3.85 5.42 -5.90
N VAL A 125 -4.63 4.83 -6.80
CA VAL A 125 -4.54 3.41 -7.19
C VAL A 125 -4.33 3.38 -8.70
N PRO A 126 -3.08 3.53 -9.19
CA PRO A 126 -2.80 3.62 -10.62
C PRO A 126 -2.97 2.28 -11.34
N GLU A 127 -2.76 1.17 -10.63
CA GLU A 127 -2.93 -0.20 -11.11
C GLU A 127 -3.67 -1.03 -10.06
N PRO A 128 -4.33 -2.14 -10.45
CA PRO A 128 -4.88 -3.08 -9.50
C PRO A 128 -3.82 -3.52 -8.47
N ASN A 129 -4.18 -3.50 -7.19
CA ASN A 129 -3.31 -3.88 -6.07
C ASN A 129 -2.13 -2.94 -5.79
N GLU A 130 -2.05 -1.78 -6.45
CA GLU A 130 -1.02 -0.77 -6.18
C GLU A 130 -1.61 0.43 -5.47
N LEU A 131 -1.14 0.73 -4.27
CA LEU A 131 -1.46 1.96 -3.54
C LEU A 131 -0.26 2.91 -3.60
N VAL A 132 -0.49 4.14 -4.04
CA VAL A 132 0.52 5.21 -4.04
C VAL A 132 0.08 6.29 -3.06
N LEU A 133 0.97 6.67 -2.14
CA LEU A 133 0.81 7.79 -1.21
C LEU A 133 1.78 8.91 -1.61
N SER A 134 1.26 9.98 -2.20
CA SER A 134 2.04 11.18 -2.54
C SER A 134 1.97 12.20 -1.42
N ILE A 135 3.13 12.50 -0.83
CA ILE A 135 3.29 13.50 0.22
C ILE A 135 3.80 14.78 -0.44
N THR A 136 3.03 15.86 -0.28
CA THR A 136 3.36 17.20 -0.79
C THR A 136 3.36 18.20 0.36
N LYS A 137 3.97 19.37 0.17
CA LYS A 137 3.99 20.47 1.13
C LYS A 137 3.53 21.75 0.41
N LYS A 138 2.60 22.51 1.00
CA LYS A 138 2.14 23.80 0.48
C LYS A 138 2.70 24.97 1.27
#